data_AF-A0AAU7B2B4-F1
#
_entry.id   AF-A0AAU7B2B4-F1
#
_cell.length_a   1.000
_cell.length_b   1.000
_cell.length_c   1.000
_cell.angle_alpha   90.00
_cell.angle_beta   90.00
_cell.angle_gamma   90.00
#
_symmetry.space_group_name_H-M   'P 1'
#
loop_
_entity.id
_entity.type
_entity.pdbx_description
1 polymer ?
#
loop_
_entity_poly.entity_id
_entity_poly.type
_entity_poly.pdbx_seq_one_letter_code
_entity_poly.pdbx_strand_id
1 'polypeptide(L)'
;MDEDGFQQTPAERAVARALIDESGVGKPLSRRAMQRERSVETYLRGSLMPRYMQRAAEIEQWTVVHAQALRAAYARLEEAHARDPEGLEAAWTQTVEGWNFSKVNLLIQQHNAWYPIERDLPMDPRTGDYVLVHGRSYRREELGPAWARTVLIVAGD
;
A
#
# COMPACT_ATOMS: atom_id res chain seq x y z
N MET A 1 20.54 33.08 -5.86
CA MET A 1 19.16 33.01 -6.37
C MET A 1 18.88 31.53 -6.47
N ASP A 2 18.08 31.07 -5.53
CA ASP A 2 18.06 29.70 -5.03
C ASP A 2 17.31 28.76 -6.00
N GLU A 3 17.97 27.66 -6.38
CA GLU A 3 17.35 26.54 -7.08
C GLU A 3 16.64 25.65 -6.05
N ASP A 4 15.35 25.91 -5.85
CA ASP A 4 14.49 25.12 -4.96
C ASP A 4 14.19 23.77 -5.60
N GLY A 5 14.92 22.74 -5.15
CA GLY A 5 14.71 21.36 -5.55
C GLY A 5 13.34 20.87 -5.09
N PHE A 6 12.40 20.73 -6.03
CA PHE A 6 11.08 20.14 -5.79
C PHE A 6 11.21 18.75 -5.12
N GLN A 7 11.11 18.73 -3.79
CA GLN A 7 11.03 17.50 -3.02
C GLN A 7 9.71 16.80 -3.36
N GLN A 8 9.80 15.69 -4.09
CA GLN A 8 8.66 14.86 -4.45
C GLN A 8 7.88 14.42 -3.20
N THR A 9 6.57 14.57 -3.24
CA THR A 9 5.68 14.11 -2.17
C THR A 9 5.71 12.57 -2.04
N PRO A 10 5.37 11.99 -0.88
CA PRO A 10 5.31 10.53 -0.71
C PRO A 10 4.42 9.83 -1.75
N ALA A 11 3.31 10.48 -2.16
CA ALA A 11 2.42 9.98 -3.20
C ALA A 11 3.08 9.98 -4.58
N GLU A 12 3.80 11.05 -4.94
CA GLU A 12 4.55 11.12 -6.20
C GLU A 12 5.68 10.09 -6.25
N ARG A 13 6.34 9.81 -5.12
CA ARG A 13 7.37 8.75 -5.03
C ARG A 13 6.77 7.36 -5.17
N ALA A 14 5.60 7.09 -4.58
CA ALA A 14 4.90 5.81 -4.73
C ALA A 14 4.45 5.59 -6.18
N VAL A 15 3.95 6.65 -6.83
CA VAL A 15 3.60 6.65 -8.26
C VAL A 15 4.85 6.48 -9.13
N ALA A 16 5.93 7.23 -8.88
CA ALA A 16 7.20 7.09 -9.59
C ALA A 16 7.78 5.67 -9.45
N ARG A 17 7.75 5.07 -8.26
CA ARG A 17 8.18 3.68 -8.01
C ARG A 17 7.31 2.66 -8.75
N ALA A 18 6.02 2.93 -8.91
CA ALA A 18 5.11 2.10 -9.70
C ALA A 18 5.24 2.33 -11.22
N LEU A 19 5.92 3.39 -11.65
CA LEU A 19 6.17 3.78 -13.04
C LEU A 19 7.53 3.32 -13.58
N ILE A 20 8.46 2.82 -12.74
CA ILE A 20 9.71 2.25 -13.24
C ILE A 20 9.41 0.87 -13.85
N ASP A 21 9.26 0.87 -15.18
CA ASP A 21 9.33 -0.31 -16.03
C ASP A 21 10.80 -0.74 -16.13
N GLU A 22 11.26 -1.64 -15.27
CA GLU A 22 12.59 -2.25 -15.41
C GLU A 22 12.63 -3.37 -16.47
N SER A 23 11.74 -3.36 -17.47
CA SER A 23 11.87 -4.24 -18.63
C SER A 23 12.79 -3.64 -19.71
N GLY A 24 14.09 -3.71 -19.45
CA GLY A 24 15.10 -3.98 -20.48
C GLY A 24 15.44 -2.87 -21.47
N VAL A 25 16.65 -2.32 -21.31
CA VAL A 25 17.41 -1.58 -22.32
C VAL A 25 17.32 -2.26 -23.71
N GLY A 26 16.80 -1.54 -24.72
CA GLY A 26 17.11 -1.81 -26.14
C GLY A 26 16.03 -2.40 -27.07
N LYS A 27 14.74 -2.48 -26.69
CA LYS A 27 13.66 -2.84 -27.64
C LYS A 27 12.67 -1.69 -27.86
N PRO A 28 12.22 -1.44 -29.10
CA PRO A 28 11.17 -0.46 -29.35
C PRO A 28 9.91 -0.87 -28.58
N LEU A 29 9.34 0.09 -27.85
CA LEU A 29 8.18 -0.12 -26.99
C LEU A 29 7.06 -0.80 -27.77
N SER A 30 6.54 -1.89 -27.23
CA SER A 30 5.39 -2.57 -27.83
C SER A 30 4.19 -1.62 -27.90
N ARG A 31 3.31 -1.80 -28.89
CA ARG A 31 2.11 -0.96 -29.07
C ARG A 31 1.25 -0.83 -27.79
N ARG A 32 1.23 -1.88 -26.95
CA ARG A 32 0.53 -1.89 -25.65
C ARG A 32 1.26 -1.06 -24.59
N ALA A 33 2.58 -1.09 -24.57
CA ALA A 33 3.38 -0.23 -23.68
C ALA A 33 3.20 1.25 -24.05
N MET A 34 3.21 1.58 -25.35
CA MET A 34 2.94 2.94 -25.83
C MET A 34 1.52 3.43 -25.48
N GLN A 35 0.52 2.56 -25.54
CA GLN A 35 -0.85 2.90 -25.11
C GLN A 35 -0.94 3.16 -23.60
N ARG A 36 -0.18 2.41 -22.80
CA ARG A 36 -0.08 2.59 -21.36
C ARG A 36 0.60 3.92 -21.00
N GLU A 37 1.73 4.26 -21.62
CA GLU A 37 2.39 5.56 -21.41
C GLU A 37 1.48 6.73 -21.76
N ARG A 38 0.76 6.65 -22.88
CA ARG A 38 -0.21 7.68 -23.29
C ARG A 38 -1.37 7.81 -22.30
N SER A 39 -1.78 6.73 -21.65
CA SER A 39 -2.78 6.75 -20.57
C SER A 39 -2.24 7.38 -19.28
N VAL A 40 -0.97 7.14 -18.93
CA VAL A 40 -0.28 7.76 -17.78
C VAL A 40 -0.16 9.27 -17.97
N GLU A 41 0.26 9.68 -19.16
CA GLU A 41 0.35 11.09 -19.53
C GLU A 41 -1.02 11.78 -19.45
N THR A 42 -2.10 11.07 -19.77
CA THR A 42 -3.48 11.56 -19.64
C THR A 42 -3.88 11.75 -18.16
N TYR A 43 -3.49 10.83 -17.26
CA TYR A 43 -3.73 10.98 -15.81
C TYR A 43 -2.98 12.17 -15.20
N LEU A 44 -1.77 12.44 -15.67
CA LEU A 44 -0.95 13.56 -15.19
C LEU A 44 -1.42 14.92 -15.74
N ARG A 45 -2.01 14.96 -16.94
CA ARG A 45 -2.38 16.22 -17.63
C ARG A 45 -3.81 16.72 -17.39
N GLY A 46 -4.75 15.90 -16.92
CA GLY A 46 -6.10 16.41 -16.64
C GLY A 46 -7.18 15.36 -16.37
N SER A 47 -7.67 15.35 -15.13
CA SER A 47 -8.97 14.84 -14.67
C SER A 47 -9.18 13.31 -14.56
N LEU A 48 -9.25 12.88 -13.29
CA LEU A 48 -9.72 11.59 -12.73
C LEU A 48 -8.73 10.41 -12.83
N MET A 49 -7.97 10.22 -11.74
CA MET A 49 -7.23 8.98 -11.47
C MET A 49 -8.15 7.75 -11.58
N PRO A 50 -7.67 6.59 -12.07
CA PRO A 50 -8.44 5.34 -12.08
C PRO A 50 -8.87 4.94 -10.68
N ARG A 51 -10.00 4.24 -10.56
CA ARG A 51 -10.55 3.83 -9.26
C ARG A 51 -9.59 2.92 -8.49
N TYR A 52 -8.89 2.00 -9.14
CA TYR A 52 -7.91 1.15 -8.48
C TYR A 52 -6.73 1.96 -7.92
N MET A 53 -6.34 3.07 -8.57
CA MET A 53 -5.26 3.94 -8.08
C MET A 53 -5.73 4.78 -6.90
N GLN A 54 -6.96 5.32 -6.96
CA GLN A 54 -7.58 6.01 -5.83
C GLN A 54 -7.67 5.07 -4.63
N ARG A 55 -8.17 3.85 -4.82
CA ARG A 55 -8.29 2.84 -3.77
C ARG A 55 -6.94 2.42 -3.21
N ALA A 56 -5.91 2.27 -4.04
CA ALA A 56 -4.56 1.98 -3.58
C ALA A 56 -4.01 3.10 -2.68
N ALA A 57 -4.21 4.37 -3.07
CA ALA A 57 -3.81 5.51 -2.26
C ALA A 57 -4.60 5.59 -0.93
N GLU A 58 -5.91 5.31 -0.95
CA GLU A 58 -6.73 5.25 0.27
C GLU A 58 -6.25 4.14 1.22
N ILE A 59 -5.94 2.94 0.71
CA ILE A 59 -5.38 1.85 1.51
C ILE A 59 -4.09 2.30 2.19
N GLU A 60 -3.17 2.92 1.44
CA GLU A 60 -1.90 3.40 1.97
C GLU A 60 -2.11 4.47 3.05
N GLN A 61 -3.01 5.43 2.80
CA GLN A 61 -3.36 6.46 3.79
C GLN A 61 -3.90 5.83 5.08
N TRP A 62 -4.89 4.93 4.99
CA TRP A 62 -5.46 4.29 6.19
C TRP A 62 -4.45 3.39 6.90
N THR A 63 -3.55 2.74 6.17
CA THR A 63 -2.47 1.94 6.76
C THR A 63 -1.53 2.82 7.59
N VAL A 64 -1.15 3.99 7.07
CA VAL A 64 -0.32 4.97 7.81
C VAL A 64 -1.04 5.48 9.05
N VAL A 65 -2.33 5.83 8.93
CA VAL A 65 -3.15 6.29 10.06
C VAL A 65 -3.20 5.22 11.16
N HIS A 66 -3.44 3.96 10.80
CA HIS A 66 -3.43 2.87 11.77
C HIS A 66 -2.05 2.68 12.41
N ALA A 67 -0.97 2.74 11.62
CA ALA A 67 0.37 2.58 12.15
C ALA A 67 0.73 3.67 13.17
N GLN A 68 0.39 4.92 12.88
CA GLN A 68 0.60 6.05 13.80
C GLN A 68 -0.25 5.89 15.07
N ALA A 69 -1.52 5.53 14.93
CA ALA A 69 -2.42 5.34 16.06
C ALA A 69 -1.99 4.18 16.98
N LEU A 70 -1.51 3.07 16.40
CA LEU A 70 -0.96 1.94 17.14
C LEU A 70 0.31 2.31 17.90
N ARG A 71 1.24 3.05 17.28
CA ARG A 71 2.46 3.54 17.97
C ARG A 71 2.12 4.46 19.13
N ALA A 72 1.18 5.38 18.94
CA ALA A 72 0.72 6.25 20.01
C ALA A 72 0.02 5.47 21.14
N ALA A 73 -0.73 4.42 20.82
CA ALA A 73 -1.33 3.54 21.82
C ALA A 73 -0.25 2.76 22.61
N TYR A 74 0.74 2.21 21.91
CA TYR A 74 1.85 1.48 22.55
C TYR A 74 2.65 2.39 23.48
N ALA A 75 3.03 3.59 23.05
CA ALA A 75 3.77 4.55 23.89
C ALA A 75 3.02 4.90 25.19
N ARG A 76 1.68 5.03 25.14
CA ARG A 76 0.87 5.25 26.35
C ARG A 76 0.87 4.04 27.28
N LEU A 77 0.83 2.83 26.74
CA LEU A 77 0.91 1.61 27.54
C LEU A 77 2.29 1.45 28.17
N GLU A 78 3.35 1.75 27.42
CA GLU A 78 4.73 1.71 27.90
C GLU A 78 4.93 2.66 29.10
N GLU A 79 4.41 3.88 29.02
CA GLU A 79 4.43 4.83 30.13
C GLU A 79 3.63 4.32 31.35
N ALA A 80 2.42 3.78 31.12
CA ALA A 80 1.57 3.26 32.19
C ALA A 80 2.14 2.01 32.90
N HIS A 81 2.90 1.19 32.16
CA HIS A 81 3.47 -0.08 32.62
C HIS A 81 5.01 -0.04 32.73
N ALA A 82 5.61 1.13 32.97
CA ALA A 82 7.07 1.32 32.96
C ALA A 82 7.88 0.39 33.90
N ARG A 83 7.24 -0.19 34.92
CA ARG A 83 7.84 -1.16 35.86
C ARG A 83 7.20 -2.55 35.81
N ASP A 84 6.37 -2.81 34.80
CA ASP A 84 5.59 -4.02 34.65
C ASP A 84 5.60 -4.50 33.18
N PRO A 85 6.71 -5.09 32.72
CA PRO A 85 6.84 -5.56 31.33
C PRO A 85 5.82 -6.63 30.96
N GLU A 86 5.43 -7.50 31.91
CA GLU A 86 4.43 -8.54 31.66
C GLU A 86 3.04 -7.95 31.47
N GLY A 87 2.66 -6.96 32.30
CA GLY A 87 1.41 -6.22 32.13
C GLY A 87 1.39 -5.40 30.84
N LEU A 88 2.51 -4.82 30.42
CA LEU A 88 2.64 -4.14 29.12
C LEU A 88 2.32 -5.11 27.97
N GLU A 89 2.96 -6.28 27.93
CA GLU A 89 2.76 -7.26 26.86
C GLU A 89 1.32 -7.78 26.81
N ALA A 90 0.72 -8.06 27.97
CA ALA A 90 -0.67 -8.48 28.07
C ALA A 90 -1.64 -7.39 27.59
N ALA A 91 -1.44 -6.14 28.04
CA ALA A 91 -2.26 -5.00 27.64
C ALA A 91 -2.12 -4.67 26.15
N TRP A 92 -0.90 -4.77 25.62
CA TRP A 92 -0.65 -4.59 24.19
C TRP A 92 -1.31 -5.68 23.35
N THR A 93 -1.18 -6.95 23.75
CA THR A 93 -1.85 -8.07 23.10
C THR A 93 -3.36 -7.86 23.04
N GLN A 94 -3.99 -7.47 24.16
CA GLN A 94 -5.42 -7.17 24.18
C GLN A 94 -5.78 -6.02 23.24
N THR A 95 -4.96 -4.97 23.19
CA THR A 95 -5.16 -3.80 22.33
C THR A 95 -5.14 -4.18 20.85
N VAL A 96 -4.15 -4.97 20.40
CA VAL A 96 -4.04 -5.36 18.99
C VAL A 96 -5.11 -6.35 18.55
N GLU A 97 -5.52 -7.27 19.43
CA GLU A 97 -6.61 -8.22 19.16
C GLU A 97 -7.98 -7.51 19.05
N GLY A 98 -8.18 -6.43 19.81
CA GLY A 98 -9.39 -5.61 19.75
C GLY A 98 -9.37 -4.51 18.67
N TRP A 99 -8.28 -4.36 17.92
CA TRP A 99 -8.11 -3.22 17.02
C TRP A 99 -8.96 -3.34 15.75
N ASN A 100 -9.71 -2.29 15.43
CA ASN A 100 -10.62 -2.30 14.30
C ASN A 100 -9.94 -1.86 12.98
N PHE A 101 -9.72 -2.81 12.07
CA PHE A 101 -9.21 -2.58 10.71
C PHE A 101 -10.29 -2.62 9.62
N SER A 102 -11.58 -2.69 9.99
CA SER A 102 -12.67 -2.99 9.05
C SER A 102 -12.71 -2.05 7.84
N LYS A 103 -12.42 -0.76 8.04
CA LYS A 103 -12.43 0.23 6.95
C LYS A 103 -11.35 -0.04 5.90
N VAL A 104 -10.11 -0.24 6.33
CA VAL A 104 -8.99 -0.49 5.41
C VAL A 104 -9.09 -1.90 4.80
N ASN A 105 -9.57 -2.89 5.56
CA ASN A 105 -9.77 -4.24 5.05
C ASN A 105 -10.89 -4.29 4.00
N LEU A 106 -11.96 -3.51 4.15
CA LEU A 106 -12.97 -3.37 3.11
C LEU A 106 -12.38 -2.79 1.81
N LEU A 107 -11.50 -1.78 1.90
CA LEU A 107 -10.80 -1.23 0.74
C LEU A 107 -9.86 -2.27 0.11
N ILE A 108 -9.15 -3.05 0.91
CA ILE A 108 -8.27 -4.13 0.45
C ILE A 108 -9.08 -5.21 -0.28
N GLN A 109 -10.20 -5.64 0.27
CA GLN A 109 -11.10 -6.61 -0.37
C GLN A 109 -11.62 -6.08 -1.71
N GLN A 110 -12.10 -4.82 -1.73
CA GLN A 110 -12.53 -4.18 -2.98
C GLN A 110 -11.39 -4.04 -3.98
N HIS A 111 -10.17 -3.73 -3.54
CA HIS A 111 -9.00 -3.70 -4.40
C HIS A 111 -8.75 -5.09 -5.02
N ASN A 112 -8.69 -6.13 -4.19
CA ASN A 112 -8.42 -7.49 -4.65
C ASN A 112 -9.49 -8.03 -5.61
N ALA A 113 -10.75 -7.63 -5.43
CA ALA A 113 -11.85 -8.03 -6.31
C ALA A 113 -11.82 -7.30 -7.66
N TRP A 114 -11.62 -5.98 -7.65
CA TRP A 114 -11.80 -5.16 -8.85
C TRP A 114 -10.50 -4.83 -9.58
N TYR A 115 -9.34 -4.82 -8.92
CA TYR A 115 -8.05 -4.51 -9.54
C TYR A 115 -7.82 -5.28 -10.85
N PRO A 116 -7.95 -6.63 -10.92
CA PRO A 116 -7.65 -7.34 -12.15
C PRO A 116 -8.60 -6.97 -13.30
N ILE A 117 -9.85 -6.65 -12.98
CA ILE A 117 -10.86 -6.21 -13.96
C ILE A 117 -10.55 -4.79 -14.44
N GLU A 118 -10.31 -3.86 -13.50
CA GLU A 118 -10.02 -2.46 -13.80
C GLU A 118 -8.67 -2.28 -14.54
N ARG A 119 -7.71 -3.21 -14.34
CA ARG A 119 -6.43 -3.26 -15.06
C ARG A 119 -6.45 -4.08 -16.35
N ASP A 120 -7.58 -4.70 -16.68
CA ASP A 120 -7.73 -5.62 -17.80
C ASP A 120 -6.63 -6.71 -17.79
N LEU A 121 -6.43 -7.34 -16.63
CA LEU A 121 -5.43 -8.39 -16.48
C LEU A 121 -5.87 -9.64 -17.25
N PRO A 122 -4.96 -10.27 -18.02
CA PRO A 122 -5.21 -11.58 -18.58
C PRO A 122 -5.47 -12.63 -17.50
N MET A 123 -6.32 -13.60 -17.80
CA MET A 123 -6.47 -14.81 -17.00
C MET A 123 -5.48 -15.87 -17.49
N ASP A 124 -4.82 -16.57 -16.57
CA ASP A 124 -4.04 -17.76 -16.87
C ASP A 124 -4.98 -18.98 -16.94
N PRO A 125 -5.17 -19.59 -18.13
CA PRO A 125 -6.10 -20.70 -18.30
C PRO A 125 -5.66 -21.98 -17.56
N ARG A 126 -4.38 -22.09 -17.13
CA ARG A 126 -3.90 -23.25 -16.37
C ARG A 126 -4.30 -23.19 -14.92
N THR A 127 -4.34 -22.00 -14.33
CA THR A 127 -4.64 -21.79 -12.91
C THR A 127 -6.08 -21.33 -12.70
N GLY A 128 -6.74 -20.79 -13.73
CA GLY A 128 -8.05 -20.17 -13.61
C GLY A 128 -8.02 -18.83 -12.87
N ASP A 129 -6.84 -18.25 -12.65
CA ASP A 129 -6.63 -17.00 -11.93
C ASP A 129 -6.02 -15.92 -12.84
N TYR A 130 -6.09 -14.66 -12.43
CA TYR A 130 -5.43 -13.56 -13.14
C TYR A 130 -3.91 -13.65 -13.06
N VAL A 131 -3.24 -13.21 -14.12
CA VAL A 131 -1.78 -13.21 -14.19
C VAL A 131 -1.14 -12.32 -13.11
N LEU A 132 0.06 -12.70 -12.69
CA LEU A 132 0.87 -11.92 -11.76
C LEU A 132 1.25 -10.56 -12.35
N VAL A 133 1.37 -9.56 -11.49
CA VAL A 133 1.88 -8.22 -11.83
C VAL A 133 3.33 -8.15 -11.39
N HIS A 134 4.25 -7.99 -12.36
CA HIS A 134 5.71 -8.00 -12.11
C HIS A 134 6.18 -9.23 -11.31
N GLY A 135 5.64 -10.41 -11.63
CA GLY A 135 5.97 -11.66 -10.96
C GLY A 135 5.43 -11.80 -9.54
N ARG A 136 4.56 -10.88 -9.09
CA ARG A 136 3.94 -10.92 -7.76
C ARG A 136 2.42 -10.92 -7.85
N SER A 137 1.78 -11.48 -6.83
CA SER A 137 0.34 -11.34 -6.67
C SER A 137 -0.02 -9.86 -6.55
N TYR A 138 -1.07 -9.44 -7.25
CA TYR A 138 -1.64 -8.10 -7.07
C TYR A 138 -2.47 -7.99 -5.78
N ARG A 139 -2.83 -9.14 -5.17
CA ARG A 139 -3.66 -9.17 -3.97
C ARG A 139 -2.86 -8.61 -2.80
N ARG A 140 -3.50 -7.71 -2.06
CA ARG A 140 -3.00 -7.19 -0.79
C ARG A 140 -3.57 -8.01 0.35
N GLU A 141 -2.77 -8.27 1.37
CA GLU A 141 -3.21 -8.94 2.59
C GLU A 141 -4.01 -7.97 3.46
N GLU A 142 -5.06 -8.47 4.11
CA GLU A 142 -5.82 -7.70 5.10
C GLU A 142 -4.97 -7.41 6.34
N LEU A 143 -5.18 -6.25 6.95
CA LEU A 143 -4.52 -5.88 8.19
C LEU A 143 -5.19 -6.61 9.37
N GLY A 144 -4.37 -7.03 10.32
CA GLY A 144 -4.83 -7.71 11.52
C GLY A 144 -3.81 -7.62 12.66
N PRO A 145 -4.06 -8.34 13.77
CA PRO A 145 -3.21 -8.28 14.97
C PRO A 145 -1.74 -8.63 14.68
N ALA A 146 -1.48 -9.59 13.77
CA ALA A 146 -0.12 -9.94 13.35
C ALA A 146 0.61 -8.75 12.72
N TRP A 147 -0.03 -8.03 11.80
CA TRP A 147 0.52 -6.81 11.21
C TRP A 147 0.73 -5.72 12.28
N ALA A 148 -0.25 -5.52 13.17
CA ALA A 148 -0.18 -4.50 14.22
C ALA A 148 1.06 -4.68 15.13
N ARG A 149 1.39 -5.92 15.47
CA ARG A 149 2.60 -6.26 16.25
C ARG A 149 3.90 -5.90 15.52
N THR A 150 3.95 -6.01 14.19
CA THR A 150 5.15 -5.68 13.42
C THR A 150 5.42 -4.18 13.27
N VAL A 151 4.39 -3.33 13.39
CA VAL A 151 4.50 -1.88 13.17
C VAL A 151 5.47 -1.20 14.15
N LEU A 152 5.67 -1.80 15.33
CA LEU A 152 6.54 -1.30 16.39
C LEU A 152 8.04 -1.60 16.14
N ILE A 153 8.36 -2.65 15.37
CA ILE A 153 9.74 -3.10 15.15
C ILE A 153 10.52 -2.14 14.21
N VAL A 154 9.82 -1.41 13.34
CA VAL A 154 10.43 -0.63 12.25
C VAL A 154 10.95 0.75 12.69
N ALA A 155 10.80 1.15 13.96
CA ALA A 155 11.19 2.49 14.44
C ALA A 155 12.40 2.48 15.40
N GLY A 156 13.14 1.37 15.47
CA GLY A 156 14.28 1.17 16.36
C GLY A 156 15.67 1.38 15.75
N ASP A 157 15.79 2.06 14.60
CA ASP A 157 17.06 2.45 13.95
C ASP A 157 17.13 3.96 13.72
#